data_AF-A0A871BI14-F1
#
_entry.id   AF-A0A871BI14-F1
#
_cell.length_a   1.000
_cell.length_b   1.000
_cell.length_c   1.000
_cell.angle_alpha   90.00
_cell.angle_beta   90.00
_cell.angle_gamma   90.00
#
_symmetry.space_group_name_H-M   'P 1'
#
loop_
_entity.id
_entity.type
_entity.pdbx_description
1 polymer ?
#
loop_
_entity_poly.entity_id
_entity_poly.type
_entity_poly.pdbx_seq_one_letter_code
_entity_poly.pdbx_strand_id
1 'polypeptide(L)'
;MTSTSTPAAPGPELLNERSIGGILVHLLSIPTGVVGAGLVYLVATNEFTKRNARNALDWHFTVLALTVLTFGSVFVYAELTEQGITNVVTLSAPIAAGVGLVISALLLVWMIVTTCTFLFGFIATGKAVFGDAWRYPLTPALVERFGSQVEVPGGWPGVIVGYVVIAPLVIGTVFLGPHEGAAVLATVFGMFGLIMVLVPLTGVAMYLHVKRTSAAGTNWKPHLVAYIGAPVLVAVLAYALSGTFTDSINPGGDAMYVFLAAFWVASLTYVLRWRTTLR
;
A
#
# COMPACT_ATOMS: atom_id res chain seq x y z
N MET A 1 -63.31 0.85 -13.48
CA MET A 1 -62.37 1.45 -12.51
C MET A 1 -61.02 0.80 -12.73
N THR A 2 -60.08 1.50 -13.35
CA THR A 2 -58.71 1.05 -13.58
C THR A 2 -57.89 1.32 -12.32
N SER A 3 -57.44 0.26 -11.66
CA SER A 3 -56.54 0.34 -10.51
C SER A 3 -55.13 0.69 -10.97
N THR A 4 -54.74 1.94 -10.81
CA THR A 4 -53.36 2.41 -11.02
C THR A 4 -52.48 1.83 -9.91
N SER A 5 -51.63 0.88 -10.25
CA SER A 5 -50.59 0.39 -9.34
C SER A 5 -49.49 1.46 -9.22
N THR A 6 -49.36 2.06 -8.04
CA THR A 6 -48.20 2.90 -7.69
C THR A 6 -46.93 2.05 -7.76
N PRO A 7 -45.89 2.44 -8.51
CA PRO A 7 -44.61 1.74 -8.51
C PRO A 7 -44.03 1.72 -7.10
N ALA A 8 -43.52 0.57 -6.66
CA ALA A 8 -42.78 0.46 -5.40
C ALA A 8 -41.59 1.42 -5.42
N ALA A 9 -41.41 2.19 -4.34
CA ALA A 9 -40.26 3.08 -4.19
C ALA A 9 -38.96 2.29 -4.39
N PRO A 10 -37.96 2.82 -5.13
CA PRO A 10 -36.68 2.15 -5.30
C PRO A 10 -36.05 1.90 -3.92
N GLY A 11 -35.47 0.72 -3.71
CA GLY A 11 -34.67 0.44 -2.51
C GLY A 11 -33.56 1.50 -2.32
N PRO A 12 -32.97 1.63 -1.12
CA PRO A 12 -32.24 2.83 -0.70
C PRO A 12 -31.08 3.19 -1.65
N GLU A 13 -31.34 4.12 -2.58
CA GLU A 13 -30.37 4.63 -3.57
C GLU A 13 -29.16 5.29 -2.90
N LEU A 14 -29.33 5.74 -1.66
CA LEU A 14 -28.29 6.41 -0.86
C LEU A 14 -27.01 5.59 -0.71
N LEU A 15 -27.06 4.25 -0.67
CA LEU A 15 -25.85 3.42 -0.57
C LEU A 15 -25.13 3.25 -1.92
N ASN A 16 -25.88 3.29 -3.03
CA ASN A 16 -25.30 3.30 -4.38
C ASN A 16 -24.65 4.66 -4.68
N GLU A 17 -25.23 5.75 -4.16
CA GLU A 17 -24.66 7.09 -4.23
C GLU A 17 -23.50 7.30 -3.26
N ARG A 18 -23.58 6.72 -2.06
CA ARG A 18 -22.63 6.91 -0.93
C ARG A 18 -22.09 5.57 -0.44
N SER A 19 -21.26 4.96 -1.29
CA SER A 19 -20.62 3.68 -0.99
C SER A 19 -19.75 3.75 0.28
N ILE A 20 -19.78 2.70 1.10
CA ILE A 20 -18.93 2.54 2.30
C ILE A 20 -17.43 2.65 1.94
N GLY A 21 -17.02 2.09 0.80
CA GLY A 21 -15.63 2.19 0.32
C GLY A 21 -15.18 3.63 0.11
N GLY A 22 -16.05 4.49 -0.43
CA GLY A 22 -15.77 5.91 -0.62
C GLY A 22 -15.67 6.71 0.68
N ILE A 23 -16.33 6.26 1.75
CA ILE A 23 -16.23 6.88 3.08
C ILE A 23 -14.96 6.41 3.77
N LEU A 24 -14.72 5.09 3.83
CA LEU A 24 -13.64 4.50 4.61
C LEU A 24 -12.26 4.62 3.95
N VAL A 25 -12.16 4.94 2.66
CA VAL A 25 -10.86 5.06 1.98
C VAL A 25 -9.95 6.09 2.63
N HIS A 26 -10.50 7.20 3.13
CA HIS A 26 -9.74 8.25 3.79
C HIS A 26 -9.11 7.72 5.09
N LEU A 27 -9.91 7.06 5.94
CA LEU A 27 -9.42 6.44 7.17
C LEU A 27 -8.41 5.32 6.92
N LEU A 28 -8.69 4.46 5.92
CA LEU A 28 -7.77 3.40 5.53
C LEU A 28 -6.43 3.95 5.05
N SER A 29 -6.46 5.05 4.29
CA SER A 29 -5.27 5.64 3.70
C SER A 29 -4.37 6.34 4.70
N ILE A 30 -4.86 6.76 5.88
CA ILE A 30 -4.02 7.40 6.91
C ILE A 30 -2.84 6.50 7.32
N PRO A 31 -3.05 5.25 7.78
CA PRO A 31 -1.95 4.37 8.15
C PRO A 31 -1.26 3.67 6.96
N THR A 32 -1.89 3.64 5.78
CA THR A 32 -1.39 2.86 4.62
C THR A 32 -0.88 3.72 3.46
N GLY A 33 -1.05 5.04 3.54
CA GLY A 33 -0.59 6.00 2.56
C GLY A 33 -1.11 5.75 1.13
N VAL A 34 -0.19 5.92 0.18
CA VAL A 34 -0.41 5.71 -1.26
C VAL A 34 -0.92 4.30 -1.55
N VAL A 35 -0.46 3.30 -0.80
CA VAL A 35 -0.80 1.91 -1.04
C VAL A 35 -2.29 1.70 -0.80
N GLY A 36 -2.82 2.00 0.38
CA GLY A 36 -4.24 1.76 0.65
C GLY A 36 -5.18 2.58 -0.23
N ALA A 37 -4.87 3.86 -0.45
CA ALA A 37 -5.64 4.70 -1.37
C ALA A 37 -5.60 4.14 -2.81
N GLY A 38 -4.42 3.72 -3.25
CA GLY A 38 -4.19 3.11 -4.57
C GLY A 38 -4.94 1.80 -4.76
N LEU A 39 -4.89 0.90 -3.76
CA LEU A 39 -5.62 -0.36 -3.81
C LEU A 39 -7.12 -0.13 -3.95
N VAL A 40 -7.70 0.77 -3.15
CA VAL A 40 -9.13 1.10 -3.25
C VAL A 40 -9.44 1.69 -4.63
N TYR A 41 -8.61 2.60 -5.13
CA TYR A 41 -8.79 3.20 -6.47
C TYR A 41 -8.79 2.13 -7.59
N LEU A 42 -7.89 1.15 -7.51
CA LEU A 42 -7.75 0.08 -8.50
C LEU A 42 -8.92 -0.91 -8.50
N VAL A 43 -9.49 -1.22 -7.33
CA VAL A 43 -10.57 -2.21 -7.21
C VAL A 43 -11.97 -1.62 -7.27
N ALA A 44 -12.11 -0.30 -7.07
CA ALA A 44 -13.39 0.38 -7.03
C ALA A 44 -14.11 0.35 -8.39
N THR A 45 -15.34 -0.15 -8.38
CA THR A 45 -16.27 -0.09 -9.53
C THR A 45 -17.31 1.02 -9.37
N ASN A 46 -17.54 1.49 -8.15
CA ASN A 46 -18.48 2.57 -7.86
C ASN A 46 -17.78 3.93 -8.06
N GLU A 47 -18.41 4.83 -8.83
CA GLU A 47 -17.84 6.13 -9.17
C GLU A 47 -17.59 7.03 -7.96
N PHE A 48 -18.42 6.95 -6.90
CA PHE A 48 -18.19 7.69 -5.67
C PHE A 48 -16.97 7.15 -4.90
N THR A 49 -16.82 5.82 -4.79
CA THR A 49 -15.60 5.23 -4.21
C THR A 49 -14.37 5.65 -5.00
N LYS A 50 -14.42 5.53 -6.34
CA LYS A 50 -13.27 5.79 -7.21
C LYS A 50 -12.82 7.25 -7.15
N ARG A 51 -13.76 8.20 -7.11
CA ARG A 51 -13.45 9.63 -6.94
C ARG A 51 -12.84 9.94 -5.58
N ASN A 52 -13.37 9.40 -4.49
CA ASN A 52 -12.80 9.59 -3.16
C ASN A 52 -11.40 8.97 -3.03
N ALA A 53 -11.22 7.75 -3.55
CA ALA A 53 -9.93 7.08 -3.55
C ALA A 53 -8.88 7.84 -4.37
N ARG A 54 -9.28 8.43 -5.51
CA ARG A 54 -8.41 9.31 -6.29
C ARG A 54 -7.95 10.52 -5.50
N ASN A 55 -8.86 11.20 -4.80
CA ASN A 55 -8.52 12.40 -4.02
C ASN A 55 -7.58 12.05 -2.85
N ALA A 56 -7.83 10.93 -2.16
CA ALA A 56 -6.93 10.43 -1.13
C ALA A 56 -5.55 10.08 -1.71
N LEU A 57 -5.52 9.47 -2.89
CA LEU A 57 -4.29 9.07 -3.56
C LEU A 57 -3.44 10.28 -3.99
N ASP A 58 -4.06 11.34 -4.53
CA ASP A 58 -3.38 12.61 -4.86
C ASP A 58 -2.73 13.25 -3.60
N TRP A 59 -3.43 13.22 -2.46
CA TRP A 59 -2.88 13.68 -1.17
C TRP A 59 -1.67 12.85 -0.76
N HIS A 60 -1.81 11.53 -0.73
CA HIS A 60 -0.74 10.65 -0.27
C HIS A 60 0.47 10.62 -1.19
N PHE A 61 0.32 10.88 -2.49
CA PHE A 61 1.47 11.12 -3.37
C PHE A 61 2.24 12.38 -2.98
N THR A 62 1.55 13.44 -2.58
CA THR A 62 2.17 14.67 -2.10
C THR A 62 2.91 14.42 -0.77
N VAL A 63 2.28 13.72 0.16
CA VAL A 63 2.89 13.31 1.43
C VAL A 63 4.10 12.41 1.20
N LEU A 64 4.01 11.45 0.28
CA LEU A 64 5.12 10.56 -0.06
C LEU A 64 6.30 11.34 -0.65
N ALA A 65 6.05 12.24 -1.60
CA ALA A 65 7.10 13.08 -2.19
C ALA A 65 7.81 13.93 -1.12
N LEU A 66 7.05 14.55 -0.21
CA LEU A 66 7.61 15.31 0.90
C LEU A 66 8.39 14.41 1.86
N THR A 67 7.89 13.22 2.19
CA THR A 67 8.59 12.25 3.05
C THR A 67 9.92 11.84 2.46
N VAL A 68 9.95 11.47 1.17
CA VAL A 68 11.18 11.10 0.47
C VAL A 68 12.16 12.27 0.45
N LEU A 69 11.69 13.48 0.13
CA LEU A 69 12.54 14.67 0.14
C LEU A 69 13.13 14.95 1.51
N THR A 70 12.30 14.92 2.56
CA THR A 70 12.69 15.21 3.94
C THR A 70 13.68 14.18 4.47
N PHE A 71 13.30 12.90 4.47
CA PHE A 71 14.14 11.84 5.04
C PHE A 71 15.34 11.52 4.15
N GLY A 72 15.23 11.68 2.83
CA GLY A 72 16.37 11.64 1.93
C GLY A 72 17.39 12.74 2.25
N SER A 73 16.91 13.97 2.53
CA SER A 73 17.79 15.07 2.93
C SER A 73 18.42 14.84 4.29
N VAL A 74 17.67 14.35 5.28
CA VAL A 74 18.20 13.99 6.61
C VAL A 74 19.27 12.92 6.49
N PHE A 75 19.02 11.89 5.69
CA PHE A 75 19.97 10.81 5.45
C PHE A 75 21.26 11.34 4.81
N VAL A 76 21.14 12.11 3.71
CA VAL A 76 22.29 12.73 3.04
C VAL A 76 23.06 13.64 4.01
N TYR A 77 22.36 14.41 4.85
CA TYR A 77 23.02 15.27 5.84
C TYR A 77 23.78 14.49 6.90
N ALA A 78 23.24 13.37 7.37
CA ALA A 78 23.94 12.49 8.31
C ALA A 78 25.26 11.96 7.71
N GLU A 79 25.22 11.50 6.45
CA GLU A 79 26.41 11.07 5.71
C GLU A 79 27.46 12.19 5.58
N LEU A 80 27.01 13.43 5.41
CA LEU A 80 27.87 14.60 5.24
C LEU A 80 28.41 15.20 6.55
N THR A 81 28.03 14.65 7.70
CA THR A 81 28.37 15.17 9.05
C THR A 81 28.96 14.12 9.98
N GLU A 82 29.49 13.01 9.43
CA GLU A 82 30.07 11.88 10.19
C GLU A 82 29.07 11.15 11.11
N GLN A 83 27.77 11.39 10.91
CA GLN A 83 26.69 10.68 11.63
C GLN A 83 26.09 9.54 10.80
N GLY A 84 26.49 9.42 9.53
CA GLY A 84 26.01 8.44 8.58
C GLY A 84 26.71 7.09 8.67
N ILE A 85 26.33 6.20 7.77
CA ILE A 85 26.74 4.79 7.75
C ILE A 85 27.90 4.58 6.76
N THR A 86 28.12 5.51 5.82
CA THR A 86 29.03 5.34 4.69
C THR A 86 30.27 6.24 4.71
N ASN A 87 30.30 7.26 5.58
CA ASN A 87 31.47 8.10 5.91
C ASN A 87 32.27 8.61 4.69
N VAL A 88 31.56 9.08 3.65
CA VAL A 88 32.17 9.34 2.33
C VAL A 88 32.86 10.72 2.27
N VAL A 89 32.23 11.77 2.79
CA VAL A 89 32.69 13.17 2.71
C VAL A 89 32.11 13.97 3.87
N THR A 90 32.88 14.92 4.43
CA THR A 90 32.45 15.73 5.59
C THR A 90 32.42 17.21 5.24
N LEU A 91 31.33 17.88 5.59
CA LEU A 91 31.16 19.31 5.35
C LEU A 91 31.89 20.12 6.42
N SER A 92 32.39 21.30 6.04
CA SER A 92 32.87 22.29 7.01
C SER A 92 31.72 22.73 7.95
N ALA A 93 32.04 22.98 9.22
CA ALA A 93 31.04 23.29 10.25
C ALA A 93 30.06 24.43 9.89
N PRO A 94 30.47 25.56 9.27
CA PRO A 94 29.53 26.62 8.89
C PRO A 94 28.51 26.19 7.82
N ILE A 95 28.95 25.38 6.83
CA ILE A 95 28.08 24.87 5.78
C ILE A 95 27.11 23.84 6.37
N ALA A 96 27.59 22.94 7.21
CA ALA A 96 26.76 21.96 7.90
C ALA A 96 25.66 22.64 8.73
N ALA A 97 25.98 23.69 9.48
CA ALA A 97 24.98 24.44 10.26
C ALA A 97 23.88 25.07 9.38
N GLY A 98 24.25 25.68 8.25
CA GLY A 98 23.28 26.25 7.31
C GLY A 98 22.36 25.20 6.68
N VAL A 99 22.92 24.07 6.22
CA VAL A 99 22.15 22.94 5.68
C VAL A 99 21.23 22.34 6.75
N GLY A 100 21.72 22.18 7.98
CA GLY A 100 20.95 21.66 9.11
C GLY A 100 19.72 22.52 9.44
N LEU A 101 19.82 23.85 9.31
CA LEU A 101 18.68 24.75 9.48
C LEU A 101 17.60 24.53 8.42
N VAL A 102 18.00 24.40 7.15
CA VAL A 102 17.08 24.14 6.04
C VAL A 102 16.37 22.79 6.23
N ILE A 103 17.12 21.75 6.64
CA ILE A 103 16.54 20.42 6.89
C ILE A 103 15.61 20.43 8.11
N SER A 104 15.94 21.20 9.15
CA SER A 104 15.06 21.37 10.32
C SER A 104 13.74 22.04 9.94
N ALA A 105 13.79 23.06 9.07
CA ALA A 105 12.58 23.69 8.54
C ALA A 105 11.76 22.71 7.67
N LEU A 106 12.42 21.91 6.83
CA LEU A 106 11.78 20.89 6.02
C LEU A 106 11.12 19.79 6.87
N LEU A 107 11.77 19.36 7.96
CA LEU A 107 11.21 18.44 8.95
C LEU A 107 9.98 19.04 9.64
N LEU A 108 10.01 20.32 10.02
CA LEU A 108 8.85 21.00 10.58
C LEU A 108 7.67 21.02 9.60
N VAL A 109 7.92 21.33 8.33
CA VAL A 109 6.90 21.27 7.28
C VAL A 109 6.33 19.84 7.14
N TRP A 110 7.20 18.83 7.15
CA TRP A 110 6.75 17.43 7.11
C TRP A 110 5.89 17.04 8.32
N MET A 111 6.24 17.49 9.53
CA MET A 111 5.44 17.27 10.74
C MET A 111 4.06 17.93 10.64
N ILE A 112 4.00 19.15 10.11
CA ILE A 112 2.74 19.87 9.88
C ILE A 112 1.89 19.10 8.87
N VAL A 113 2.45 18.70 7.72
CA VAL A 113 1.73 17.96 6.67
C VAL A 113 1.26 16.58 7.17
N THR A 114 2.07 15.90 7.99
CA THR A 114 1.68 14.65 8.64
C THR A 114 0.49 14.87 9.56
N THR A 115 0.51 15.92 10.38
CA THR A 115 -0.64 16.30 11.23
C THR A 115 -1.87 16.63 10.38
N CYS A 116 -1.70 17.39 9.31
CA CYS A 116 -2.77 17.70 8.36
C CYS A 116 -3.34 16.45 7.69
N THR A 117 -2.55 15.39 7.49
CA THR A 117 -3.04 14.12 6.91
C THR A 117 -4.14 13.52 7.78
N PHE A 118 -3.98 13.55 9.10
CA PHE A 118 -5.04 13.12 10.03
C PHE A 118 -6.25 14.05 9.95
N LEU A 119 -6.03 15.36 10.10
CA LEU A 119 -7.13 16.35 10.12
C LEU A 119 -7.94 16.32 8.82
N PHE A 120 -7.28 16.40 7.67
CA PHE A 120 -7.93 16.36 6.37
C PHE A 120 -8.51 14.98 6.07
N GLY A 121 -7.89 13.90 6.53
CA GLY A 121 -8.48 12.55 6.44
C GLY A 121 -9.82 12.44 7.16
N PHE A 122 -9.94 12.98 8.37
CA PHE A 122 -11.20 13.01 9.10
C PHE A 122 -12.24 13.95 8.44
N ILE A 123 -11.82 15.12 7.98
CA ILE A 123 -12.69 16.06 7.25
C ILE A 123 -13.22 15.41 5.95
N ALA A 124 -12.34 14.77 5.17
CA ALA A 124 -12.70 14.08 3.94
C ALA A 124 -13.66 12.92 4.21
N THR A 125 -13.44 12.17 5.29
CA THR A 125 -14.36 11.12 5.75
C THR A 125 -15.74 11.71 6.08
N GLY A 126 -15.80 12.78 6.87
CA GLY A 126 -17.06 13.45 7.21
C GLY A 126 -17.79 13.96 5.98
N LYS A 127 -17.08 14.61 5.05
CA LYS A 127 -17.66 15.05 3.77
C LYS A 127 -18.16 13.90 2.91
N ALA A 128 -17.46 12.77 2.89
CA ALA A 128 -17.90 11.59 2.17
C ALA A 128 -19.19 10.99 2.76
N VAL A 129 -19.39 11.05 4.08
CA VAL A 129 -20.67 10.65 4.72
C VAL A 129 -21.85 11.48 4.20
N PHE A 130 -21.61 12.77 3.94
CA PHE A 130 -22.60 13.68 3.33
C PHE A 130 -22.68 13.60 1.80
N GLY A 131 -21.90 12.71 1.17
CA GLY A 131 -21.92 12.48 -0.28
C GLY A 131 -21.00 13.39 -1.09
N ASP A 132 -20.11 14.16 -0.45
CA ASP A 132 -19.13 15.00 -1.13
C ASP A 132 -17.78 14.27 -1.29
N ALA A 133 -17.33 14.13 -2.54
CA ALA A 133 -16.01 13.60 -2.86
C ALA A 133 -14.98 14.74 -2.82
N TRP A 134 -14.68 15.20 -1.60
CA TRP A 134 -13.86 16.38 -1.37
C TRP A 134 -12.42 16.20 -1.83
N ARG A 135 -11.87 17.22 -2.51
CA ARG A 135 -10.44 17.28 -2.85
C ARG A 135 -9.66 17.89 -1.71
N TYR A 136 -8.53 17.28 -1.38
CA TYR A 136 -7.64 17.79 -0.35
C TYR A 136 -7.04 19.15 -0.80
N PRO A 137 -6.76 20.07 0.13
CA PRO A 137 -6.17 21.36 -0.22
C PRO A 137 -4.75 21.18 -0.76
N LEU A 138 -4.37 22.02 -1.73
CA LEU A 138 -3.00 22.08 -2.29
C LEU A 138 -2.50 20.79 -2.93
N THR A 139 -3.38 19.83 -3.24
CA THR A 139 -2.99 18.60 -3.93
C THR A 139 -3.02 18.76 -5.44
N PRO A 140 -1.93 18.41 -6.16
CA PRO A 140 -1.97 18.29 -7.61
C PRO A 140 -2.88 17.13 -8.05
N ALA A 141 -3.53 17.29 -9.20
CA ALA A 141 -4.40 16.29 -9.83
C ALA A 141 -3.59 15.18 -10.54
N LEU A 142 -2.71 14.49 -9.84
CA LEU A 142 -1.73 13.57 -10.43
C LEU A 142 -2.39 12.36 -11.07
N VAL A 143 -3.32 11.72 -10.38
CA VAL A 143 -3.99 10.51 -10.87
C VAL A 143 -4.83 10.82 -12.11
N GLU A 144 -5.48 11.97 -12.14
CA GLU A 144 -6.23 12.44 -13.32
C GLU A 144 -5.29 12.72 -14.51
N ARG A 145 -4.14 13.33 -14.24
CA ARG A 145 -3.17 13.71 -15.27
C ARG A 145 -2.41 12.53 -15.87
N PHE A 146 -2.05 11.53 -15.06
CA PHE A 146 -1.15 10.45 -15.44
C PHE A 146 -1.78 9.06 -15.44
N GLY A 147 -3.01 8.89 -14.92
CA GLY A 147 -3.64 7.59 -14.76
C GLY A 147 -3.79 6.81 -16.06
N SER A 148 -4.10 7.49 -17.17
CA SER A 148 -4.23 6.88 -18.50
C SER A 148 -2.90 6.33 -19.06
N GLN A 149 -1.76 6.82 -18.58
CA GLN A 149 -0.43 6.37 -18.98
C GLN A 149 0.01 5.10 -18.22
N VAL A 150 -0.69 4.77 -17.12
CA VAL A 150 -0.34 3.66 -16.21
C VAL A 150 -1.35 2.52 -16.30
N GLU A 151 -2.37 2.61 -17.15
CA GLU A 151 -3.22 1.46 -17.46
C GLU A 151 -2.38 0.39 -18.16
N VAL A 152 -1.97 -0.64 -17.42
CA VAL A 152 -1.33 -1.84 -17.97
C VAL A 152 -2.40 -2.93 -18.15
N PRO A 153 -3.12 -2.97 -19.29
CA PRO A 153 -4.04 -4.07 -19.56
C PRO A 153 -3.25 -5.38 -19.58
N GLY A 154 -3.51 -6.25 -18.61
CA GLY A 154 -2.87 -7.56 -18.54
C GLY A 154 -1.53 -7.62 -17.79
N GLY A 155 -1.13 -6.58 -17.05
CA GLY A 155 0.11 -6.58 -16.25
C GLY A 155 0.05 -7.30 -14.90
N TRP A 156 -1.15 -7.61 -14.41
CA TRP A 156 -1.38 -8.30 -13.13
C TRP A 156 -0.65 -9.66 -12.99
N PRO A 157 -0.46 -10.49 -14.04
CA PRO A 157 0.40 -11.66 -13.99
C PRO A 157 1.84 -11.35 -13.61
N GLY A 158 2.36 -10.28 -14.20
CA GLY A 158 3.73 -9.84 -14.03
C GLY A 158 3.99 -9.43 -12.58
N VAL A 159 3.00 -8.84 -11.91
CA VAL A 159 3.09 -8.50 -10.48
C VAL A 159 3.24 -9.76 -9.63
N ILE A 160 2.40 -10.78 -9.84
CA ILE A 160 2.45 -12.02 -9.05
C ILE A 160 3.76 -12.77 -9.30
N VAL A 161 4.17 -12.90 -10.57
CA VAL A 161 5.44 -13.54 -10.94
C VAL A 161 6.63 -12.74 -10.37
N GLY A 162 6.59 -11.41 -10.48
CA GLY A 162 7.59 -10.51 -9.92
C GLY A 162 7.74 -10.70 -8.41
N TYR A 163 6.62 -10.77 -7.68
CA TYR A 163 6.63 -11.09 -6.24
C TYR A 163 7.26 -12.45 -5.93
N VAL A 164 6.87 -13.50 -6.64
CA VAL A 164 7.43 -14.85 -6.45
C VAL A 164 8.95 -14.88 -6.62
N VAL A 165 9.50 -14.07 -7.53
CA VAL A 165 10.95 -13.99 -7.77
C VAL A 165 11.65 -13.04 -6.77
N ILE A 166 11.09 -11.86 -6.53
CA ILE A 166 11.74 -10.80 -5.74
C ILE A 166 11.70 -11.10 -4.25
N ALA A 167 10.58 -11.64 -3.74
CA ALA A 167 10.42 -11.91 -2.30
C ALA A 167 11.55 -12.76 -1.69
N PRO A 168 11.92 -13.93 -2.24
CA PRO A 168 13.00 -14.73 -1.67
C PRO A 168 14.38 -14.07 -1.78
N LEU A 169 14.61 -13.22 -2.79
CA LEU A 169 15.86 -12.47 -2.92
C LEU A 169 15.98 -11.45 -1.79
N VAL A 170 14.95 -10.65 -1.56
CA VAL A 170 14.91 -9.66 -0.48
C VAL A 170 14.99 -10.32 0.89
N ILE A 171 14.22 -11.39 1.11
CA ILE A 171 14.26 -12.13 2.38
C ILE A 171 15.63 -12.79 2.58
N GLY A 172 16.26 -13.28 1.52
CA GLY A 172 17.61 -13.81 1.55
C GLY A 172 18.64 -12.78 2.03
N THR A 173 18.50 -11.50 1.66
CA THR A 173 19.42 -10.45 2.15
C THR A 173 19.23 -10.12 3.62
N VAL A 174 18.08 -10.43 4.22
CA VAL A 174 17.88 -10.30 5.68
C VAL A 174 18.70 -11.34 6.45
N PHE A 175 18.77 -12.57 5.95
CA PHE A 175 19.42 -13.69 6.65
C PHE A 175 20.87 -13.92 6.25
N LEU A 176 21.23 -13.62 5.00
CA LEU A 176 22.53 -13.91 4.40
C LEU A 176 23.26 -12.65 3.92
N GLY A 177 22.58 -11.51 3.93
CA GLY A 177 23.13 -10.26 3.45
C GLY A 177 24.00 -9.55 4.48
N PRO A 178 24.68 -8.48 4.05
CA PRO A 178 25.51 -7.67 4.94
C PRO A 178 24.66 -6.99 6.02
N HIS A 179 25.14 -7.06 7.26
CA HIS A 179 24.50 -6.44 8.44
C HIS A 179 25.12 -5.10 8.83
N GLU A 180 26.15 -4.65 8.10
CA GLU A 180 26.85 -3.39 8.32
C GLU A 180 27.12 -2.67 7.00
N GLY A 181 27.38 -1.36 7.10
CA GLY A 181 27.68 -0.50 5.96
C GLY A 181 26.47 -0.18 5.05
N ALA A 182 26.76 0.43 3.91
CA ALA A 182 25.75 0.93 2.96
C ALA A 182 24.79 -0.16 2.45
N ALA A 183 25.28 -1.40 2.35
CA ALA A 183 24.51 -2.49 1.76
C ALA A 183 23.31 -2.91 2.63
N VAL A 184 23.30 -2.59 3.93
CA VAL A 184 22.12 -2.75 4.81
C VAL A 184 20.92 -1.96 4.29
N LEU A 185 21.15 -0.79 3.69
CA LEU A 185 20.08 0.06 3.16
C LEU A 185 19.30 -0.66 2.06
N ALA A 186 19.99 -1.43 1.21
CA ALA A 186 19.33 -2.23 0.17
C ALA A 186 18.39 -3.26 0.79
N THR A 187 18.78 -3.91 1.89
CA THR A 187 17.92 -4.82 2.65
C THR A 187 16.73 -4.09 3.27
N VAL A 188 16.94 -2.93 3.91
CA VAL A 188 15.87 -2.14 4.55
C VAL A 188 14.85 -1.65 3.51
N PHE A 189 15.31 -1.01 2.44
CA PHE A 189 14.42 -0.52 1.38
C PHE A 189 13.77 -1.68 0.61
N GLY A 190 14.49 -2.77 0.41
CA GLY A 190 13.97 -4.01 -0.18
C GLY A 190 12.82 -4.57 0.65
N MET A 191 13.00 -4.70 1.97
CA MET A 191 11.96 -5.17 2.89
C MET A 191 10.76 -4.22 2.94
N PHE A 192 11.01 -2.92 2.99
CA PHE A 192 9.94 -1.92 2.96
C PHE A 192 9.12 -2.02 1.66
N GLY A 193 9.79 -2.07 0.50
CA GLY A 193 9.14 -2.25 -0.80
C GLY A 193 8.40 -3.58 -0.91
N LEU A 194 8.96 -4.66 -0.36
CA LEU A 194 8.32 -5.97 -0.34
C LEU A 194 7.01 -5.94 0.46
N ILE A 195 7.07 -5.47 1.71
CA ILE A 195 5.93 -5.50 2.64
C ILE A 195 4.88 -4.46 2.26
N MET A 196 5.29 -3.23 1.97
CA MET A 196 4.34 -2.13 1.77
C MET A 196 3.80 -2.08 0.35
N VAL A 197 4.56 -2.51 -0.66
CA VAL A 197 4.17 -2.33 -2.06
C VAL A 197 3.87 -3.67 -2.73
N LEU A 198 4.85 -4.58 -2.75
CA LEU A 198 4.75 -5.77 -3.59
C LEU A 198 3.73 -6.79 -3.06
N VAL A 199 3.68 -7.00 -1.75
CA VAL A 199 2.69 -7.88 -1.10
C VAL A 199 1.26 -7.42 -1.35
N PRO A 200 0.86 -6.16 -1.04
CA PRO A 200 -0.52 -5.73 -1.22
C PRO A 200 -0.93 -5.68 -2.70
N LEU A 201 -0.02 -5.26 -3.60
CA LEU A 201 -0.26 -5.30 -5.04
C LEU A 201 -0.48 -6.71 -5.55
N THR A 202 0.28 -7.69 -5.05
CA THR A 202 0.11 -9.10 -5.41
C THR A 202 -1.23 -9.65 -4.96
N GLY A 203 -1.66 -9.32 -3.73
CA GLY A 203 -2.99 -9.68 -3.23
C GLY A 203 -4.11 -9.11 -4.11
N VAL A 204 -4.01 -7.83 -4.50
CA VAL A 204 -4.98 -7.20 -5.41
C VAL A 204 -4.93 -7.80 -6.81
N ALA A 205 -3.75 -8.10 -7.35
CA ALA A 205 -3.60 -8.77 -8.64
C ALA A 205 -4.33 -10.12 -8.65
N MET A 206 -4.17 -10.93 -7.61
CA MET A 206 -4.89 -12.20 -7.46
C MET A 206 -6.40 -12.01 -7.34
N TYR A 207 -6.84 -11.04 -6.54
CA TYR A 207 -8.27 -10.72 -6.37
C TYR A 207 -8.92 -10.32 -7.70
N LEU A 208 -8.28 -9.40 -8.43
CA LEU A 208 -8.78 -8.94 -9.74
C LEU A 208 -8.79 -10.08 -10.76
N HIS A 209 -7.79 -10.97 -10.76
CA HIS A 209 -7.80 -12.14 -11.61
C HIS A 209 -8.98 -13.06 -11.31
N VAL A 210 -9.20 -13.43 -10.04
CA VAL A 210 -10.31 -14.29 -9.62
C VAL A 210 -11.66 -13.72 -10.07
N LYS A 211 -11.85 -12.40 -9.94
CA LYS A 211 -13.08 -11.71 -10.35
C LYS A 211 -13.28 -11.78 -11.87
N ARG A 212 -12.21 -11.61 -12.65
CA ARG A 212 -12.26 -11.68 -14.12
C ARG A 212 -12.50 -13.11 -14.63
N THR A 213 -11.81 -14.11 -14.07
CA THR A 213 -11.99 -15.52 -14.47
C THR A 213 -13.37 -16.05 -14.12
N SER A 214 -13.92 -15.63 -12.98
CA SER A 214 -15.30 -15.96 -12.60
C SER A 214 -16.33 -15.45 -13.61
N ALA A 215 -16.09 -14.27 -14.18
CA ALA A 215 -16.96 -13.69 -15.21
C ALA A 215 -16.76 -14.34 -16.61
N ALA A 216 -15.55 -14.80 -16.91
CA ALA A 216 -15.18 -15.36 -18.20
C ALA A 216 -15.49 -16.87 -18.35
N GLY A 217 -16.07 -17.52 -17.33
CA GLY A 217 -16.49 -18.92 -17.41
C GLY A 217 -15.35 -19.94 -17.53
N THR A 218 -14.14 -19.61 -17.04
CA THR A 218 -12.97 -20.49 -17.16
C THR A 218 -13.08 -21.76 -16.30
N ASN A 219 -12.41 -22.84 -16.74
CA ASN A 219 -12.42 -24.14 -16.05
C ASN A 219 -11.77 -24.10 -14.65
N TRP A 220 -10.83 -23.19 -14.41
CA TRP A 220 -10.22 -22.99 -13.10
C TRP A 220 -10.84 -21.80 -12.37
N LYS A 221 -11.31 -22.04 -11.15
CA LYS A 221 -11.91 -21.04 -10.25
C LYS A 221 -11.12 -20.98 -8.94
N PRO A 222 -10.07 -20.15 -8.85
CA PRO A 222 -9.27 -20.05 -7.62
C PRO A 222 -10.10 -19.50 -6.45
N HIS A 223 -10.02 -20.14 -5.28
CA HIS A 223 -10.66 -19.68 -4.06
C HIS A 223 -9.84 -18.58 -3.37
N LEU A 224 -10.37 -17.37 -3.29
CA LEU A 224 -9.68 -16.21 -2.70
C LEU A 224 -9.20 -16.47 -1.26
N VAL A 225 -10.04 -17.15 -0.47
CA VAL A 225 -9.74 -17.48 0.94
C VAL A 225 -8.48 -18.35 1.05
N ALA A 226 -8.25 -19.27 0.11
CA ALA A 226 -7.08 -20.14 0.15
C ALA A 226 -5.78 -19.39 -0.15
N TYR A 227 -5.79 -18.41 -1.07
CA TYR A 227 -4.57 -17.74 -1.51
C TYR A 227 -4.24 -16.46 -0.75
N ILE A 228 -5.25 -15.76 -0.22
CA ILE A 228 -5.06 -14.50 0.53
C ILE A 228 -5.41 -14.69 2.01
N GLY A 229 -6.52 -15.38 2.31
CA GLY A 229 -6.98 -15.57 3.68
C GLY A 229 -6.10 -16.52 4.50
N ALA A 230 -5.67 -17.65 3.92
CA ALA A 230 -4.88 -18.64 4.64
C ALA A 230 -3.52 -18.11 5.10
N PRO A 231 -2.74 -17.36 4.28
CA PRO A 231 -1.51 -16.71 4.76
C PRO A 231 -1.73 -15.75 5.93
N VAL A 232 -2.83 -14.98 5.92
CA VAL A 232 -3.20 -14.10 7.05
C VAL A 232 -3.52 -14.92 8.29
N LEU A 233 -4.32 -15.98 8.17
CA LEU A 233 -4.63 -16.87 9.29
C LEU A 233 -3.36 -17.49 9.88
N VAL A 234 -2.45 -17.96 9.04
CA VAL A 234 -1.16 -18.50 9.45
C VAL A 234 -0.35 -17.45 10.22
N ALA A 235 -0.35 -16.19 9.79
CA ALA A 235 0.30 -15.09 10.50
C ALA A 235 -0.30 -14.86 11.90
N VAL A 236 -1.63 -14.87 12.01
CA VAL A 236 -2.33 -14.71 13.30
C VAL A 236 -1.97 -15.85 14.25
N LEU A 237 -1.93 -17.09 13.75
CA LEU A 237 -1.51 -18.24 14.55
C LEU A 237 -0.05 -18.13 14.97
N ALA A 238 0.84 -17.72 14.06
CA ALA A 238 2.25 -17.50 14.38
C ALA A 238 2.43 -16.44 15.47
N TYR A 239 1.70 -15.33 15.40
CA TYR A 239 1.70 -14.31 16.45
C TYR A 239 1.26 -14.90 17.81
N ALA A 240 0.13 -15.61 17.83
CA ALA A 240 -0.44 -16.16 19.05
C ALA A 240 0.44 -17.26 19.70
N LEU A 241 1.17 -18.01 18.87
CA LEU A 241 2.02 -19.13 19.32
C LEU A 241 3.47 -18.72 19.57
N SER A 242 3.93 -17.60 19.02
CA SER A 242 5.34 -17.18 19.10
C SER A 242 5.82 -17.01 20.56
N GLY A 243 4.97 -16.47 21.44
CA GLY A 243 5.29 -16.35 22.87
C GLY A 243 5.34 -17.68 23.63
N THR A 244 4.67 -18.73 23.17
CA THR A 244 4.61 -20.04 23.86
C THR A 244 5.51 -21.10 23.25
N PHE A 245 5.86 -20.98 21.96
CA PHE A 245 6.69 -21.94 21.24
C PHE A 245 8.14 -21.48 21.07
N THR A 246 8.39 -20.17 20.95
CA THR A 246 9.71 -19.63 20.61
C THR A 246 10.26 -18.66 21.64
N ASP A 247 9.52 -18.38 22.73
CA ASP A 247 9.85 -17.37 23.74
C ASP A 247 10.25 -16.01 23.13
N SER A 248 9.63 -15.67 21.99
CA SER A 248 10.07 -14.52 21.20
C SER A 248 9.77 -13.20 21.88
N ILE A 249 10.77 -12.32 21.86
CA ILE A 249 10.65 -10.93 22.31
C ILE A 249 9.90 -10.04 21.31
N ASN A 250 9.69 -10.50 20.07
CA ASN A 250 8.97 -9.76 19.04
C ASN A 250 8.02 -10.66 18.23
N PRO A 251 6.88 -11.08 18.81
CA PRO A 251 5.89 -11.91 18.12
C PRO A 251 5.35 -11.31 16.82
N GLY A 252 5.31 -9.97 16.73
CA GLY A 252 4.89 -9.27 15.51
C GLY A 252 5.85 -9.46 14.34
N GLY A 253 7.16 -9.46 14.61
CA GLY A 253 8.19 -9.75 13.62
C GLY A 253 8.07 -11.19 13.11
N ASP A 254 7.91 -12.15 14.02
CA ASP A 254 7.76 -13.56 13.66
C ASP A 254 6.52 -13.79 12.78
N ALA A 255 5.38 -13.22 13.19
CA ALA A 255 4.14 -13.30 12.42
C ALA A 255 4.30 -12.73 11.00
N MET A 256 5.07 -11.65 10.83
CA MET A 256 5.36 -11.07 9.52
C MET A 256 6.22 -12.01 8.65
N TYR A 257 7.28 -12.61 9.19
CA TYR A 257 8.10 -13.54 8.40
C TYR A 257 7.32 -14.80 8.02
N VAL A 258 6.52 -15.35 8.94
CA VAL A 258 5.68 -16.51 8.65
C VAL A 258 4.59 -16.14 7.62
N PHE A 259 3.99 -14.96 7.73
CA PHE A 259 3.07 -14.43 6.73
C PHE A 259 3.74 -14.38 5.34
N LEU A 260 4.93 -13.79 5.23
CA LEU A 260 5.65 -13.64 3.97
C LEU A 260 5.99 -14.99 3.35
N ALA A 261 6.39 -15.98 4.16
CA ALA A 261 6.64 -17.34 3.71
C ALA A 261 5.35 -18.02 3.21
N ALA A 262 4.27 -17.95 3.98
CA ALA A 262 2.98 -18.55 3.61
C ALA A 262 2.39 -17.89 2.34
N PHE A 263 2.46 -16.56 2.26
CA PHE A 263 1.98 -15.80 1.11
C PHE A 263 2.82 -16.07 -0.14
N TRP A 264 4.14 -16.27 0.00
CA TRP A 264 5.00 -16.70 -1.09
C TRP A 264 4.63 -18.09 -1.61
N VAL A 265 4.45 -19.09 -0.73
CA VAL A 265 4.01 -20.44 -1.12
C VAL A 265 2.65 -20.41 -1.82
N ALA A 266 1.69 -19.63 -1.27
CA ALA A 266 0.38 -19.45 -1.88
C ALA A 266 0.50 -18.82 -3.29
N SER A 267 1.34 -17.80 -3.44
CA SER A 267 1.57 -17.12 -4.72
C SER A 267 2.26 -17.98 -5.75
N LEU A 268 3.27 -18.76 -5.35
CA LEU A 268 3.93 -19.73 -6.21
C LEU A 268 2.94 -20.80 -6.69
N THR A 269 2.16 -21.36 -5.77
CA THR A 269 1.13 -22.36 -6.08
C THR A 269 0.09 -21.79 -7.04
N TYR A 270 -0.32 -20.54 -6.83
CA TYR A 270 -1.25 -19.83 -7.70
C TYR A 270 -0.72 -19.72 -9.12
N VAL A 271 0.53 -19.26 -9.29
CA VAL A 271 1.18 -19.11 -10.61
C VAL A 271 1.34 -20.47 -11.31
N LEU A 272 1.79 -21.49 -10.57
CA LEU A 272 1.97 -22.84 -11.12
C LEU A 272 0.64 -23.41 -11.62
N ARG A 273 -0.43 -23.34 -10.81
CA ARG A 273 -1.76 -23.81 -11.20
C ARG A 273 -2.32 -23.02 -12.38
N TRP A 274 -2.15 -21.70 -12.35
CA TRP A 274 -2.58 -20.85 -13.45
C TRP A 274 -1.91 -21.25 -14.78
N ARG A 275 -0.59 -21.50 -14.78
CA ARG A 275 0.12 -21.97 -15.98
C ARG A 275 -0.37 -23.31 -16.48
N THR A 276 -0.71 -24.25 -15.59
CA THR A 276 -1.23 -25.56 -16.00
C THR A 276 -2.62 -25.49 -16.62
N THR A 277 -3.38 -24.42 -16.36
CA THR A 277 -4.75 -24.22 -16.90
C THR A 277 -4.79 -23.45 -18.22
N LEU A 278 -3.66 -22.85 -18.63
CA LEU A 278 -3.47 -22.23 -19.94
C LEU A 278 -3.02 -23.23 -21.02
N ARG A 279 -2.67 -24.46 -20.62
CA ARG A 279 -2.36 -25.58 -21.51
C ARG A 279 -3.61 -26.43 -21.70
#